data_AF-A0A9X4PB71-F1
#
_entry.id   AF-A0A9X4PB71-F1
#
_cell.length_a   1.000
_cell.length_b   1.000
_cell.length_c   1.000
_cell.angle_alpha   90.00
_cell.angle_beta   90.00
_cell.angle_gamma   90.00
#
_symmetry.space_group_name_H-M   'P 1'
#
loop_
_entity.id
_entity.type
_entity.pdbx_description
1 polymer ?
#
loop_
_entity_poly.entity_id
_entity_poly.type
_entity_poly.pdbx_seq_one_letter_code
_entity_poly.pdbx_strand_id
1 'polypeptide(L)'
;MKLINYPYNLKHGNILKVPNLVKGESFTEMMLSQTYHEKGKFSFIVISGKKSGKILFEIPNEAEIEKSTAIKTKWVIDYLENSYPEKDIKLIYIRKGIFLRKMKNKSDYKKLSNYKKSHISYGSIIRFSASYPYEQNIEVILSEFDKKEKELCFLILSGRRAGLILVIPPEDSLVYHEGILGISIKWLSYNWNYWVYQDCDFHKIIIKQTRYIKK
;
A
#
# COMPACT_ATOMS: atom_id res chain seq x y z
N MET A 1 -1.39 -13.78 13.93
CA MET A 1 -2.52 -14.06 14.85
C MET A 1 -3.80 -14.08 14.02
N LYS A 2 -4.81 -14.87 14.37
CA LYS A 2 -6.12 -14.83 13.69
C LYS A 2 -6.84 -13.53 14.04
N LEU A 3 -7.53 -12.92 13.08
CA LEU A 3 -8.23 -11.65 13.27
C LEU A 3 -9.30 -11.75 14.37
N ILE A 4 -10.06 -12.85 14.38
CA ILE A 4 -11.09 -13.13 15.41
C ILE A 4 -10.54 -13.17 16.84
N ASN A 5 -9.25 -13.44 17.00
CA ASN A 5 -8.59 -13.52 18.29
C ASN A 5 -7.76 -12.25 18.57
N TYR A 6 -7.91 -11.19 17.76
CA TYR A 6 -7.14 -9.96 17.92
C TYR A 6 -7.78 -9.06 18.98
N PRO A 7 -7.14 -8.85 20.14
CA PRO A 7 -7.77 -8.19 21.29
C PRO A 7 -7.72 -6.65 21.21
N TYR A 8 -7.09 -6.11 20.17
CA TYR A 8 -6.87 -4.67 20.02
C TYR A 8 -7.62 -4.13 18.82
N ASN A 9 -7.75 -2.81 18.76
CA ASN A 9 -8.19 -2.10 17.56
C ASN A 9 -7.10 -2.08 16.50
N LEU A 10 -7.50 -2.13 15.23
CA LEU A 10 -6.57 -2.08 14.09
C LEU A 10 -6.02 -0.67 13.96
N LYS A 11 -4.71 -0.55 13.79
CA LYS A 11 -4.00 0.71 13.51
C LYS A 11 -3.47 0.72 12.09
N HIS A 12 -3.13 1.91 11.59
CA HIS A 12 -2.39 2.03 10.32
C HIS A 12 -1.17 1.09 10.31
N GLY A 13 -0.91 0.49 9.15
CA GLY A 13 0.14 -0.50 8.97
C GLY A 13 -0.21 -1.91 9.46
N ASN A 14 -1.37 -2.12 10.10
CA ASN A 14 -1.88 -3.48 10.28
C ASN A 14 -2.23 -4.10 8.92
N ILE A 15 -1.81 -5.34 8.71
CA ILE A 15 -2.02 -6.08 7.47
C ILE A 15 -2.95 -7.26 7.77
N LEU A 16 -4.03 -7.35 7.01
CA LEU A 16 -4.89 -8.52 6.95
C LEU A 16 -4.47 -9.39 5.76
N LYS A 17 -4.35 -10.69 6.02
CA LYS A 17 -4.19 -11.72 4.99
C LYS A 17 -5.50 -12.48 4.89
N VAL A 18 -6.20 -12.28 3.79
CA VAL A 18 -7.55 -12.82 3.55
C VAL A 18 -7.49 -13.86 2.44
N PRO A 19 -7.95 -15.10 2.65
CA PRO A 19 -7.92 -16.15 1.62
C PRO A 19 -8.94 -15.87 0.51
N ASN A 20 -8.56 -16.14 -0.74
CA ASN A 20 -9.45 -16.15 -1.91
C ASN A 20 -10.30 -14.87 -2.11
N LEU A 21 -9.87 -13.72 -1.60
CA LEU A 21 -10.63 -12.47 -1.68
C LEU A 21 -10.66 -11.91 -3.11
N VAL A 22 -9.53 -12.02 -3.81
CA VAL A 22 -9.42 -11.67 -5.22
C VAL A 22 -9.45 -12.94 -6.05
N LYS A 23 -10.33 -13.00 -7.06
CA LYS A 23 -10.49 -14.15 -7.96
C LYS A 23 -9.13 -14.57 -8.55
N GLY A 24 -8.76 -15.83 -8.32
CA GLY A 24 -7.50 -16.42 -8.81
C GLY A 24 -6.29 -16.19 -7.91
N GLU A 25 -6.46 -15.63 -6.71
CA GLU A 25 -5.39 -15.50 -5.71
C GLU A 25 -5.70 -16.35 -4.48
N SER A 26 -4.75 -17.17 -4.02
CA SER A 26 -4.93 -17.99 -2.81
C SER A 26 -5.09 -17.15 -1.55
N PHE A 27 -4.44 -15.99 -1.52
CA PHE A 27 -4.61 -14.98 -0.48
C PHE A 27 -4.36 -13.57 -1.03
N THR A 28 -5.01 -12.60 -0.42
CA THR A 28 -4.78 -11.18 -0.64
C THR A 28 -4.33 -10.54 0.68
N GLU A 29 -3.21 -9.83 0.65
CA GLU A 29 -2.75 -9.01 1.75
C GLU A 29 -3.23 -7.58 1.52
N MET A 30 -3.92 -7.02 2.51
CA MET A 30 -4.38 -5.64 2.53
C MET A 30 -3.85 -4.93 3.78
N MET A 31 -3.47 -3.67 3.65
CA MET A 31 -2.97 -2.84 4.74
C MET A 31 -3.98 -1.77 5.08
N LEU A 32 -4.31 -1.65 6.36
CA LEU A 32 -5.04 -0.50 6.86
C LEU A 32 -4.14 0.73 6.74
N SER A 33 -4.61 1.72 6.02
CA SER A 33 -3.82 2.88 5.62
C SER A 33 -4.62 4.14 5.89
N GLN A 34 -3.94 5.19 6.34
CA GLN A 34 -4.53 6.50 6.47
C GLN A 34 -4.67 7.11 5.08
N THR A 35 -5.91 7.39 4.71
CA THR A 35 -6.36 8.01 3.47
C THR A 35 -7.24 9.21 3.84
N TYR A 36 -7.79 9.92 2.87
CA TYR A 36 -8.80 10.95 3.12
C TYR A 36 -9.87 10.82 2.06
N HIS A 37 -11.11 10.61 2.49
CA HIS A 37 -12.28 10.53 1.61
C HIS A 37 -13.51 11.01 2.39
N GLU A 38 -14.62 11.25 1.68
CA GLU A 38 -15.85 11.81 2.28
C GLU A 38 -16.39 11.00 3.48
N LYS A 39 -16.11 9.70 3.53
CA LYS A 39 -16.64 8.79 4.54
C LYS A 39 -15.73 8.57 5.73
N GLY A 40 -14.45 8.99 5.66
CA GLY A 40 -13.47 8.66 6.68
C GLY A 40 -12.01 8.94 6.29
N LYS A 41 -11.11 8.48 7.16
CA LYS A 41 -9.66 8.72 7.13
C LYS A 41 -8.86 7.44 6.90
N PHE A 42 -9.53 6.32 6.66
CA PHE A 42 -8.86 5.03 6.51
C PHE A 42 -9.42 4.23 5.35
N SER A 43 -8.53 3.52 4.67
CA SER A 43 -8.90 2.56 3.64
C SER A 43 -8.06 1.30 3.78
N PHE A 44 -8.62 0.16 3.37
CA PHE A 44 -7.81 -1.03 3.11
C PHE A 44 -7.24 -0.99 1.70
N ILE A 45 -5.93 -0.84 1.62
CA ILE A 45 -5.18 -0.86 0.37
C ILE A 45 -4.61 -2.26 0.15
N VAL A 46 -4.85 -2.84 -1.02
CA VAL A 46 -4.29 -4.14 -1.38
C VAL A 46 -2.78 -3.96 -1.60
N ILE A 47 -1.96 -4.81 -0.98
CA ILE A 47 -0.49 -4.75 -1.06
C ILE A 47 0.13 -6.02 -1.66
N SER A 48 -0.67 -6.87 -2.30
CA SER A 48 -0.24 -8.09 -2.98
C SER A 48 -1.02 -8.35 -4.26
N GLY A 49 -0.47 -9.17 -5.15
CA GLY A 49 -1.22 -9.71 -6.28
C GLY A 49 -1.57 -8.67 -7.35
N LYS A 50 -2.63 -8.96 -8.11
CA LYS A 50 -3.05 -8.22 -9.30
C LYS A 50 -3.71 -6.88 -8.98
N LYS A 51 -4.34 -6.76 -7.80
CA LYS A 51 -5.00 -5.53 -7.33
C LYS A 51 -4.11 -4.68 -6.42
N SER A 52 -2.83 -5.03 -6.27
CA SER A 52 -1.89 -4.28 -5.45
C SER A 52 -1.86 -2.79 -5.80
N GLY A 53 -1.85 -1.91 -4.79
CA GLY A 53 -1.97 -0.46 -4.92
C GLY A 53 -3.41 0.03 -5.14
N LYS A 54 -4.44 -0.82 -5.02
CA LYS A 54 -5.84 -0.38 -5.11
C LYS A 54 -6.50 -0.28 -3.74
N ILE A 55 -7.39 0.69 -3.60
CA ILE A 55 -8.33 0.76 -2.48
C ILE A 55 -9.38 -0.34 -2.68
N LEU A 56 -9.45 -1.28 -1.74
CA LEU A 56 -10.46 -2.32 -1.79
C LEU A 56 -11.78 -1.82 -1.21
N PHE A 57 -11.73 -1.19 -0.04
CA PHE A 57 -12.86 -0.50 0.56
C PHE A 57 -12.39 0.61 1.50
N GLU A 58 -13.21 1.66 1.51
CA GLU A 58 -13.11 2.84 2.38
C GLU A 58 -13.75 2.53 3.73
N ILE A 59 -13.12 2.99 4.81
CA ILE A 59 -13.61 2.78 6.17
C ILE A 59 -14.47 3.97 6.58
N PRO A 60 -15.74 3.74 6.99
CA PRO A 60 -16.59 4.82 7.44
C PRO A 60 -16.18 5.34 8.83
N ASN A 61 -16.51 6.60 9.11
CA ASN A 61 -16.26 7.29 10.38
C ASN A 61 -16.77 6.51 11.61
N GLU A 62 -17.89 5.79 11.49
CA GLU A 62 -18.45 4.97 12.57
C GLU A 62 -17.55 3.81 13.02
N ALA A 63 -16.66 3.33 12.14
CA ALA A 63 -15.68 2.30 12.42
C ALA A 63 -14.43 2.89 13.09
N GLU A 64 -14.20 4.19 12.96
CA GLU A 64 -13.05 4.87 13.54
C GLU A 64 -13.17 5.03 15.05
N ILE A 65 -12.02 5.19 15.69
CA ILE A 65 -11.93 5.52 17.11
C ILE A 65 -11.56 6.99 17.20
N GLU A 66 -12.41 7.75 17.87
CA GLU A 66 -12.24 9.19 18.03
C GLU A 66 -10.83 9.52 18.59
N LYS A 67 -10.19 10.54 18.00
CA LYS A 67 -8.84 11.02 18.40
C LYS A 67 -7.75 9.94 18.39
N SER A 68 -7.94 8.86 17.63
CA SER A 68 -7.00 7.75 17.51
C SER A 68 -6.66 7.48 16.05
N THR A 69 -5.54 6.81 15.81
CA THR A 69 -5.14 6.33 14.48
C THR A 69 -5.61 4.88 14.25
N ALA A 70 -6.78 4.54 14.79
CA ALA A 70 -7.25 3.17 14.91
C ALA A 70 -8.73 3.03 14.54
N ILE A 71 -9.09 1.83 14.09
CA ILE A 71 -10.47 1.44 13.77
C ILE A 71 -10.87 0.21 14.60
N LYS A 72 -12.16 0.09 14.86
CA LYS A 72 -12.77 -0.99 15.65
C LYS A 72 -12.58 -2.32 14.93
N THR A 73 -11.82 -3.24 15.54
CA THR A 73 -11.61 -4.59 14.98
C THR A 73 -12.93 -5.35 14.80
N LYS A 74 -13.86 -5.19 15.74
CA LYS A 74 -15.20 -5.78 15.65
C LYS A 74 -15.94 -5.32 14.39
N TRP A 75 -15.90 -4.02 14.07
CA TRP A 75 -16.55 -3.51 12.86
C TRP A 75 -15.97 -4.17 11.60
N VAL A 76 -14.64 -4.36 11.53
CA VAL A 76 -13.99 -5.02 10.38
C VAL A 76 -14.39 -6.49 10.27
N ILE A 77 -14.50 -7.21 11.39
CA ILE A 77 -14.99 -8.59 11.39
C ILE A 77 -16.42 -8.63 10.85
N ASP A 78 -17.32 -7.85 11.45
CA ASP A 78 -18.74 -7.82 11.08
C ASP A 78 -18.91 -7.42 9.59
N TYR A 79 -18.13 -6.45 9.10
CA TYR A 79 -18.14 -6.04 7.68
C TYR A 79 -17.71 -7.17 6.74
N LEU A 80 -16.62 -7.87 7.06
CA LEU A 80 -16.10 -8.96 6.24
C LEU A 80 -17.08 -10.15 6.22
N GLU A 81 -17.76 -10.41 7.33
CA GLU A 81 -18.73 -11.52 7.49
C GLU A 81 -19.96 -11.27 6.62
N ASN A 82 -20.44 -10.03 6.62
CA ASN A 82 -21.60 -9.63 5.83
C ASN A 82 -21.27 -9.46 4.34
N SER A 83 -20.09 -8.93 4.00
CA SER A 83 -19.71 -8.64 2.61
C SER A 83 -19.15 -9.85 1.87
N TYR A 84 -18.64 -10.84 2.59
CA TYR A 84 -18.01 -12.04 2.05
C TYR A 84 -18.42 -13.29 2.86
N PRO A 85 -19.73 -13.63 2.89
CA PRO A 85 -20.25 -14.72 3.73
C PRO A 85 -19.67 -16.10 3.38
N GLU A 86 -19.15 -16.27 2.17
CA GLU A 86 -18.47 -17.48 1.72
C GLU A 86 -17.04 -17.61 2.26
N LYS A 87 -16.52 -16.57 2.93
CA LYS A 87 -15.16 -16.55 3.47
C LYS A 87 -15.16 -16.88 4.95
N ASP A 88 -14.40 -17.93 5.29
CA ASP A 88 -14.17 -18.26 6.70
C ASP A 88 -13.25 -17.22 7.36
N ILE A 89 -13.83 -16.32 8.16
CA ILE A 89 -13.08 -15.29 8.92
C ILE A 89 -12.05 -15.92 9.86
N LYS A 90 -12.25 -17.18 10.30
CA LYS A 90 -11.28 -17.91 11.13
C LYS A 90 -9.96 -18.18 10.41
N LEU A 91 -9.93 -17.98 9.08
CA LEU A 91 -8.74 -18.08 8.24
C LEU A 91 -8.09 -16.72 7.94
N ILE A 92 -8.65 -15.62 8.44
CA ILE A 92 -8.06 -14.28 8.27
C ILE A 92 -6.99 -14.07 9.34
N TYR A 93 -5.79 -13.74 8.89
CA TYR A 93 -4.65 -13.46 9.76
C TYR A 93 -4.31 -11.98 9.76
N ILE A 94 -4.01 -11.47 10.95
CA ILE A 94 -3.43 -10.15 11.15
C ILE A 94 -1.93 -10.25 11.46
N ARG A 95 -1.17 -9.31 10.87
CA ARG A 95 0.20 -8.99 11.25
C ARG A 95 0.42 -7.48 11.29
N LYS A 96 1.52 -7.04 11.90
CA LYS A 96 1.97 -5.64 11.83
C LYS A 96 2.90 -5.46 10.62
N GLY A 97 2.78 -4.33 9.93
CA GLY A 97 3.66 -3.89 8.82
C GLY A 97 5.06 -3.46 9.26
N ILE A 98 5.45 -3.72 10.51
CA ILE A 98 6.74 -3.29 11.07
C ILE A 98 7.92 -3.91 10.31
N PHE A 99 7.75 -5.10 9.75
CA PHE A 99 8.84 -5.80 9.07
C PHE A 99 8.88 -5.45 7.59
N LEU A 100 10.03 -4.93 7.14
CA LEU A 100 10.39 -4.96 5.72
C LEU A 100 10.15 -6.36 5.18
N ARG A 101 9.46 -6.46 4.05
CA ARG A 101 9.33 -7.76 3.39
C ARG A 101 10.75 -8.24 3.09
N LYS A 102 11.12 -9.40 3.63
CA LYS A 102 12.38 -10.06 3.26
C LYS A 102 12.41 -10.14 1.73
N MET A 103 13.47 -9.63 1.13
CA MET A 103 13.70 -9.82 -0.29
C MET A 103 13.88 -11.31 -0.50
N LYS A 104 12.81 -12.00 -0.92
CA LYS A 104 12.86 -13.45 -1.14
C LYS A 104 13.88 -13.75 -2.24
N ASN A 105 13.92 -12.93 -3.29
CA ASN A 105 14.89 -13.01 -4.37
C ASN A 105 15.42 -11.59 -4.72
N LYS A 106 16.74 -11.41 -4.73
CA LYS A 106 17.39 -10.15 -5.15
C LYS A 106 17.06 -9.77 -6.60
N SER A 107 16.79 -10.77 -7.46
CA SER A 107 16.44 -10.61 -8.89
C SER A 107 15.09 -9.93 -9.14
N ASP A 108 14.20 -9.87 -8.15
CA ASP A 108 12.88 -9.24 -8.29
C ASP A 108 12.95 -7.70 -8.31
N TYR A 109 14.07 -7.15 -7.84
CA TYR A 109 14.28 -5.72 -7.75
C TYR A 109 15.22 -5.26 -8.86
N LYS A 110 14.88 -4.13 -9.47
CA LYS A 110 15.69 -3.46 -10.50
C LYS A 110 15.99 -2.05 -10.06
N LYS A 111 17.15 -1.49 -10.42
CA LYS A 111 17.37 -0.05 -10.26
C LYS A 111 16.30 0.72 -11.03
N LEU A 112 15.68 1.71 -10.39
CA LEU A 112 14.64 2.52 -11.02
C LEU A 112 15.19 3.31 -12.21
N SER A 113 16.44 3.77 -12.14
CA SER A 113 17.16 4.41 -13.25
C SER A 113 17.33 3.53 -14.48
N ASN A 114 17.28 2.20 -14.31
CA ASN A 114 17.45 1.23 -15.40
C ASN A 114 16.11 0.61 -15.80
N TYR A 115 15.00 1.18 -15.34
CA TYR A 115 13.68 0.65 -15.60
C TYR A 115 13.25 1.00 -17.03
N LYS A 116 12.96 -0.04 -17.83
CA LYS A 116 12.71 0.12 -19.27
C LYS A 116 11.41 0.86 -19.63
N LYS A 117 10.45 0.97 -18.69
CA LYS A 117 9.19 1.67 -18.93
C LYS A 117 9.37 3.15 -18.62
N SER A 118 8.60 4.01 -19.28
CA SER A 118 8.58 5.45 -19.03
C SER A 118 7.91 5.84 -17.70
N HIS A 119 7.18 4.91 -17.07
CA HIS A 119 6.37 5.20 -15.89
C HIS A 119 6.30 4.00 -14.93
N ILE A 120 5.95 4.29 -13.68
CA ILE A 120 5.56 3.29 -12.68
C ILE A 120 4.04 3.34 -12.50
N SER A 121 3.39 2.19 -12.37
CA SER A 121 1.94 2.09 -12.15
C SER A 121 1.61 1.64 -10.74
N TYR A 122 0.35 1.82 -10.32
CA TYR A 122 -0.13 1.35 -9.02
C TYR A 122 0.26 -0.11 -8.76
N GLY A 123 0.62 -0.40 -7.52
CA GLY A 123 1.20 -1.67 -7.10
C GLY A 123 2.71 -1.78 -7.25
N SER A 124 3.36 -0.82 -7.93
CA SER A 124 4.82 -0.75 -7.93
C SER A 124 5.34 -0.42 -6.53
N ILE A 125 6.27 -1.23 -6.04
CA ILE A 125 6.96 -0.99 -4.77
C ILE A 125 8.35 -0.43 -5.08
N ILE A 126 8.68 0.70 -4.47
CA ILE A 126 10.04 1.24 -4.50
C ILE A 126 10.65 1.14 -3.11
N ARG A 127 11.93 0.81 -3.05
CA ARG A 127 12.73 0.75 -1.83
C ARG A 127 13.92 1.67 -1.96
N PHE A 128 14.18 2.43 -0.91
CA PHE A 128 15.28 3.38 -0.86
C PHE A 128 15.77 3.56 0.58
N SER A 129 16.99 4.08 0.72
CA SER A 129 17.55 4.39 2.04
C SER A 129 16.96 5.68 2.57
N ALA A 130 16.60 5.68 3.84
CA ALA A 130 16.01 6.82 4.53
C ALA A 130 16.74 7.10 5.85
N SER A 131 16.54 8.31 6.33
CA SER A 131 17.04 8.85 7.59
C SER A 131 15.90 8.98 8.60
N TYR A 132 16.26 9.22 9.86
CA TYR A 132 15.29 9.53 10.92
C TYR A 132 14.27 10.58 10.43
N PRO A 133 12.95 10.40 10.67
CA PRO A 133 12.30 9.47 11.60
C PRO A 133 11.94 8.09 11.03
N TYR A 134 12.41 7.76 9.83
CA TYR A 134 12.17 6.47 9.18
C TYR A 134 13.23 5.44 9.53
N GLU A 135 12.96 4.18 9.24
CA GLU A 135 13.97 3.12 9.24
C GLU A 135 15.01 3.37 8.15
N GLN A 136 16.22 2.82 8.33
CA GLN A 136 17.34 2.99 7.39
C GLN A 136 16.98 2.63 5.94
N ASN A 137 16.04 1.71 5.75
CA ASN A 137 15.45 1.41 4.45
C ASN A 137 13.95 1.35 4.61
N ILE A 138 13.22 2.02 3.71
CA ILE A 138 11.77 1.96 3.65
C ILE A 138 11.28 1.44 2.31
N GLU A 139 10.14 0.77 2.33
CA GLU A 139 9.38 0.41 1.15
C GLU A 139 8.14 1.28 1.07
N VAL A 140 7.89 1.86 -0.10
CA VAL A 140 6.62 2.52 -0.41
C VAL A 140 5.99 1.87 -1.64
N ILE A 141 4.67 1.83 -1.66
CA ILE A 141 3.88 1.36 -2.80
C ILE A 141 3.21 2.56 -3.45
N LEU A 142 3.20 2.59 -4.79
CA LEU A 142 2.32 3.48 -5.52
C LEU A 142 0.89 2.97 -5.40
N SER A 143 0.00 3.75 -4.80
CA SER A 143 -1.38 3.37 -4.52
C SER A 143 -2.37 4.41 -5.00
N GLU A 144 -3.60 4.00 -5.25
CA GLU A 144 -4.78 4.88 -5.24
C GLU A 144 -4.84 5.58 -3.88
N PHE A 145 -5.02 6.91 -3.92
CA PHE A 145 -5.25 7.75 -2.75
C PHE A 145 -6.73 8.08 -2.60
N ASP A 146 -7.34 8.55 -3.69
CA ASP A 146 -8.78 8.76 -3.82
C ASP A 146 -9.29 7.97 -5.03
N LYS A 147 -10.36 7.20 -4.83
CA LYS A 147 -10.94 6.34 -5.86
C LYS A 147 -11.74 7.11 -6.91
N LYS A 148 -12.37 8.23 -6.53
CA LYS A 148 -13.18 9.08 -7.42
C LYS A 148 -12.28 9.99 -8.26
N GLU A 149 -11.35 10.67 -7.62
CA GLU A 149 -10.48 11.67 -8.26
C GLU A 149 -9.29 11.05 -9.02
N LYS A 150 -9.16 9.71 -8.96
CA LYS A 150 -8.05 8.95 -9.57
C LYS A 150 -6.68 9.43 -9.10
N GLU A 151 -6.59 9.93 -7.88
CA GLU A 151 -5.33 10.41 -7.33
C GLU A 151 -4.44 9.24 -6.91
N LEU A 152 -3.12 9.45 -7.00
CA LEU A 152 -2.12 8.49 -6.58
C LEU A 152 -1.33 9.02 -5.38
N CYS A 153 -0.86 8.10 -4.53
CA CYS A 153 0.08 8.42 -3.46
C CYS A 153 1.20 7.37 -3.37
N PHE A 154 2.32 7.78 -2.80
CA PHE A 154 3.28 6.83 -2.24
C PHE A 154 2.90 6.53 -0.80
N LEU A 155 2.53 5.27 -0.55
CA LEU A 155 2.13 4.78 0.76
C LEU A 155 3.24 3.95 1.39
N ILE A 156 3.59 4.23 2.63
CA ILE A 156 4.64 3.52 3.36
C ILE A 156 4.18 2.11 3.73
N LEU A 157 4.91 1.08 3.30
CA LEU A 157 4.60 -0.32 3.55
C LEU A 157 5.26 -0.89 4.81
N SER A 158 6.37 -0.28 5.25
CA SER A 158 7.23 -0.86 6.27
C SER A 158 7.47 0.08 7.44
N GLY A 159 7.74 -0.49 8.61
CA GLY A 159 8.24 0.25 9.76
C GLY A 159 7.15 0.90 10.61
N ARG A 160 7.56 1.83 11.48
CA ARG A 160 6.68 2.52 12.43
C ARG A 160 5.65 3.43 11.73
N ARG A 161 5.97 3.91 10.53
CA ARG A 161 5.10 4.76 9.71
C ARG A 161 4.33 3.99 8.63
N ALA A 162 4.34 2.65 8.66
CA ALA A 162 3.57 1.83 7.73
C ALA A 162 2.09 2.23 7.74
N GLY A 163 1.46 2.30 6.57
CA GLY A 163 0.09 2.75 6.40
C GLY A 163 -0.08 4.27 6.36
N LEU A 164 0.99 5.07 6.47
CA LEU A 164 0.93 6.51 6.25
C LEU A 164 1.35 6.87 4.82
N ILE A 165 0.83 7.99 4.33
CA ILE A 165 1.22 8.59 3.06
C ILE A 165 2.60 9.23 3.24
N LEU A 166 3.52 8.89 2.33
CA LEU A 166 4.80 9.59 2.20
C LEU A 166 4.60 10.91 1.45
N VAL A 167 3.97 10.85 0.27
CA VAL A 167 3.68 12.01 -0.57
C VAL A 167 2.49 11.71 -1.49
N ILE A 168 1.71 12.75 -1.79
CA ILE A 168 0.76 12.81 -2.90
C ILE A 168 1.46 13.59 -4.02
N PRO A 169 1.92 12.94 -5.09
CA PRO A 169 2.59 13.61 -6.18
C PRO A 169 1.65 14.59 -6.90
N PRO A 170 2.16 15.73 -7.40
CA PRO A 170 1.36 16.69 -8.15
C PRO A 170 0.88 16.12 -9.49
N GLU A 171 -0.13 16.77 -10.06
CA GLU A 171 -0.81 16.32 -11.29
C GLU A 171 0.16 16.21 -12.50
N ASP A 172 1.15 17.09 -12.60
CA ASP A 172 2.17 17.08 -13.67
C ASP A 172 3.12 15.87 -13.59
N SER A 173 3.14 15.14 -12.47
CA SER A 173 3.85 13.88 -12.33
C SER A 173 3.11 12.71 -13.01
N LEU A 174 1.81 12.85 -13.23
CA LEU A 174 0.92 11.79 -13.68
C LEU A 174 1.05 11.56 -15.17
N VAL A 175 0.98 10.29 -15.56
CA VAL A 175 0.97 9.87 -16.96
C VAL A 175 -0.05 8.77 -17.16
N TYR A 176 -0.79 8.85 -18.26
CA TYR A 176 -1.76 7.85 -18.67
C TYR A 176 -1.23 7.08 -19.88
N HIS A 177 -1.02 5.78 -19.72
CA HIS A 177 -0.49 4.93 -20.78
C HIS A 177 -1.27 3.61 -20.84
N GLU A 178 -1.81 3.26 -22.01
CA GLU A 178 -2.58 2.02 -22.22
C GLU A 178 -3.72 1.82 -21.20
N GLY A 179 -4.43 2.89 -20.84
CA GLY A 179 -5.53 2.81 -19.87
C GLY A 179 -5.07 2.68 -18.41
N ILE A 180 -3.77 2.85 -18.13
CA ILE A 180 -3.20 2.74 -16.79
C ILE A 180 -2.63 4.09 -16.39
N LEU A 181 -3.13 4.62 -15.27
CA LEU A 181 -2.54 5.78 -14.60
C LEU A 181 -1.27 5.37 -13.85
N GLY A 182 -0.25 6.21 -13.94
CA GLY A 182 1.03 6.03 -13.26
C GLY A 182 1.78 7.34 -13.08
N ILE A 183 3.00 7.23 -12.58
CA ILE A 183 3.92 8.37 -12.40
C ILE A 183 5.07 8.27 -13.40
N SER A 184 5.37 9.38 -14.06
CA SER A 184 6.50 9.52 -14.97
C SER A 184 7.84 9.27 -14.25
N ILE A 185 8.65 8.36 -14.78
CA ILE A 185 10.01 8.13 -14.28
C ILE A 185 10.92 9.32 -14.56
N LYS A 186 10.71 9.98 -15.70
CA LYS A 186 11.41 11.22 -16.02
C LYS A 186 11.11 12.26 -14.95
N TRP A 187 9.83 12.47 -14.62
CA TRP A 187 9.44 13.40 -13.56
C TRP A 187 10.08 13.01 -12.21
N LEU A 188 9.99 11.74 -11.81
CA LEU A 188 10.62 11.26 -10.57
C LEU A 188 12.12 11.53 -10.55
N SER A 189 12.83 11.33 -11.66
CA SER A 189 14.29 11.54 -11.70
C SER A 189 14.70 13.00 -11.47
N TYR A 190 13.91 13.95 -11.94
CA TYR A 190 14.17 15.38 -11.73
C TYR A 190 13.68 15.90 -10.39
N ASN A 191 12.61 15.30 -9.85
CA ASN A 191 11.86 15.84 -8.74
C ASN A 191 12.03 15.06 -7.43
N TRP A 192 12.76 13.94 -7.44
CA TRP A 192 12.84 13.02 -6.30
C TRP A 192 13.20 13.71 -4.99
N ASN A 193 14.32 14.43 -4.96
CA ASN A 193 14.84 15.03 -3.72
C ASN A 193 14.00 16.20 -3.22
N TYR A 194 13.23 16.85 -4.10
CA TYR A 194 12.36 17.96 -3.72
C TYR A 194 10.98 17.48 -3.28
N TRP A 195 10.37 16.59 -4.06
CA TRP A 195 8.99 16.16 -3.86
C TRP A 195 8.84 14.89 -3.05
N VAL A 196 9.70 13.89 -3.25
CA VAL A 196 9.49 12.55 -2.69
C VAL A 196 10.32 12.32 -1.44
N TYR A 197 11.64 12.45 -1.54
CA TYR A 197 12.54 12.23 -0.41
C TYR A 197 13.94 12.85 -0.61
N GLN A 198 14.27 13.85 0.20
CA GLN A 198 15.50 14.63 0.09
C GLN A 198 16.80 13.82 0.30
N ASP A 199 16.81 12.87 1.23
CA ASP A 199 18.04 12.20 1.71
C ASP A 199 18.32 10.89 0.96
N CYS A 200 17.91 10.80 -0.31
CA CYS A 200 18.22 9.65 -1.15
C CYS A 200 18.48 10.03 -2.60
N ASP A 201 19.53 9.47 -3.18
CA ASP A 201 19.83 9.58 -4.60
C ASP A 201 18.92 8.67 -5.42
N PHE A 202 18.27 9.22 -6.43
CA PHE A 202 17.39 8.51 -7.35
C PHE A 202 18.03 7.24 -7.95
N HIS A 203 19.32 7.26 -8.24
CA HIS A 203 20.05 6.12 -8.83
C HIS A 203 20.24 4.94 -7.87
N LYS A 204 19.98 5.14 -6.56
CA LYS A 204 20.04 4.10 -5.53
C LYS A 204 18.67 3.46 -5.26
N ILE A 205 17.61 3.99 -5.84
CA ILE A 205 16.26 3.46 -5.69
C ILE A 205 16.13 2.14 -6.46
N ILE A 206 15.53 1.15 -5.81
CA ILE A 206 15.17 -0.11 -6.45
C ILE A 206 13.64 -0.26 -6.51
N ILE A 207 13.15 -0.81 -7.60
CA ILE A 207 11.73 -1.05 -7.86
C ILE A 207 11.44 -2.53 -8.02
N LYS A 208 10.30 -2.97 -7.48
CA LYS A 208 9.68 -4.27 -7.69
C LYS A 208 8.21 -4.09 -8.09
N GLN A 209 7.78 -4.77 -9.15
CA GLN A 209 6.36 -4.87 -9.44
C GLN A 209 5.74 -6.00 -8.60
N THR A 210 4.63 -5.73 -7.91
CA THR A 210 3.86 -6.77 -7.20
C THR A 210 3.02 -7.62 -8.15
N ARG A 211 2.87 -7.19 -9.42
CA ARG A 211 2.28 -8.01 -10.48
C ARG A 211 3.21 -9.19 -10.74
N TYR A 212 3.00 -10.29 -10.03
CA TYR A 212 3.41 -11.59 -10.53
C TYR A 212 2.63 -11.85 -11.82
N ILE A 213 3.30 -11.72 -12.95
CA ILE A 213 2.95 -12.39 -14.19
C ILE A 213 4.01 -13.47 -14.40
N LYS A 214 3.64 -14.70 -14.08
CA LYS A 214 3.94 -15.90 -14.86
C LYS A 214 2.61 -16.66 -14.87
N LYS A 215 1.83 -16.65 -15.96
CA LYS A 215 1.99 -17.53 -17.13
C LYS A 215 2.47 -18.91 -16.70
#